data_AF-A0A520JHT2-F1
#
_entry.id   AF-A0A520JHT2-F1
#
_cell.length_a   1.000
_cell.length_b   1.000
_cell.length_c   1.000
_cell.angle_alpha   90.00
_cell.angle_beta   90.00
_cell.angle_gamma   90.00
#
_symmetry.space_group_name_H-M   'P 1'
#
loop_
_entity.id
_entity.type
_entity.pdbx_description
1 polymer ?
#
loop_
_entity_poly.entity_id
_entity_poly.type
_entity_poly.pdbx_seq_one_letter_code
_entity_poly.pdbx_strand_id
1 'polypeptide(L)'
;MERLFIGLAGIAVILGIAVLLSSDRRAIRLRIVGAAFALQAGIAVLVLYSSFGKVVLGEMSGGVANLLGYSQKGTEFLFGKMATPEIGGQSFAIAALPVIIFFASLV
;
A
#
# COMPACT_ATOMS: atom_id res chain seq x y z
N MET A 1 -20.11 9.37 14.74
CA MET A 1 -20.87 8.11 14.62
C MET A 1 -21.14 7.75 13.17
N GLU A 2 -21.59 8.69 12.33
CA GLU A 2 -21.74 8.57 10.87
C GLU A 2 -20.64 7.75 10.16
N ARG A 3 -19.35 8.06 10.40
CA ARG A 3 -18.21 7.41 9.74
C ARG A 3 -18.07 5.91 10.05
N LEU A 4 -18.50 5.47 11.25
CA LEU A 4 -18.43 4.05 11.64
C LEU A 4 -19.53 3.25 10.93
N PHE A 5 -20.74 3.79 10.84
CA PHE A 5 -21.83 3.15 10.11
C PHE A 5 -21.52 3.03 8.61
N ILE A 6 -20.97 4.08 8.02
CA ILE A 6 -20.54 4.06 6.61
C ILE A 6 -19.41 3.03 6.39
N GLY A 7 -18.45 2.95 7.31
CA GLY A 7 -17.36 1.97 7.24
C GLY A 7 -17.87 0.52 7.32
N LEU A 8 -18.76 0.23 8.28
CA LEU A 8 -19.37 -1.10 8.42
C LEU A 8 -20.27 -1.45 7.22
N ALA A 9 -21.04 -0.48 6.72
CA ALA A 9 -21.85 -0.66 5.52
C ALA A 9 -20.98 -0.97 4.30
N GLY A 10 -19.84 -0.29 4.14
CA GLY A 10 -18.87 -0.57 3.07
C GLY A 10 -18.34 -2.00 3.12
N ILE A 11 -17.97 -2.49 4.30
CA ILE A 11 -17.52 -3.89 4.48
C ILE A 11 -18.64 -4.87 4.09
N ALA A 12 -19.86 -4.64 4.57
CA ALA A 12 -21.01 -5.49 4.25
C ALA A 12 -21.32 -5.53 2.74
N VAL A 13 -21.23 -4.38 2.06
CA VAL A 13 -21.45 -4.27 0.61
C VAL A 13 -20.37 -5.04 -0.16
N ILE A 14 -19.09 -4.88 0.18
CA ILE A 14 -18.00 -5.58 -0.50
C ILE A 14 -18.13 -7.11 -0.33
N LEU A 15 -18.41 -7.57 0.89
CA LEU A 15 -18.65 -8.99 1.15
C LEU A 15 -19.90 -9.50 0.43
N GLY A 16 -20.97 -8.69 0.37
CA GLY A 16 -22.18 -9.00 -0.38
C GLY A 16 -21.91 -9.18 -1.86
N ILE A 17 -21.16 -8.27 -2.49
CA ILE A 17 -20.75 -8.37 -3.90
C ILE A 17 -19.90 -9.64 -4.12
N ALA A 18 -18.95 -9.93 -3.23
CA ALA A 18 -18.12 -11.12 -3.33
C ALA A 18 -18.94 -12.41 -3.28
N VAL A 19 -19.97 -12.48 -2.42
CA VAL A 19 -20.89 -13.63 -2.36
C VAL A 19 -21.78 -13.69 -3.61
N LEU A 20 -22.26 -12.55 -4.11
CA LEU A 20 -23.10 -12.51 -5.30
C LEU A 20 -22.37 -13.01 -6.55
N LEU A 21 -21.11 -12.62 -6.71
CA LEU A 21 -20.24 -13.02 -7.82
C LEU A 21 -19.54 -14.38 -7.60
N SER A 22 -19.74 -15.03 -6.45
CA SER A 22 -19.14 -16.34 -6.20
C SER A 22 -19.74 -17.41 -7.10
N SER A 23 -18.87 -18.17 -7.76
CA SER A 23 -19.25 -19.30 -8.62
C SER A 23 -19.93 -20.43 -7.85
N ASP A 24 -19.56 -20.63 -6.58
CA ASP A 24 -20.22 -21.59 -5.68
C ASP A 24 -20.34 -21.02 -4.27
N ARG A 25 -21.55 -20.56 -3.94
CA ARG A 25 -21.86 -19.95 -2.63
C ARG A 25 -21.86 -20.97 -1.49
N ARG A 26 -22.08 -22.25 -1.77
CA ARG A 26 -22.13 -23.32 -0.76
C ARG A 26 -20.74 -23.81 -0.38
N ALA A 27 -19.77 -23.69 -1.29
CA ALA A 27 -18.38 -24.01 -1.03
C ALA A 27 -17.62 -22.94 -0.22
N ILE A 28 -18.27 -21.84 0.17
CA ILE A 28 -17.64 -20.78 0.96
C ILE A 28 -17.34 -21.28 2.38
N ARG A 29 -16.06 -21.52 2.65
CA ARG A 29 -15.57 -21.95 3.97
C ARG A 29 -15.47 -20.75 4.92
N LEU A 30 -16.50 -20.54 5.73
CA LEU A 30 -16.58 -19.42 6.68
C LEU A 30 -15.37 -19.34 7.64
N ARG A 31 -14.79 -20.49 8.02
CA ARG A 31 -13.56 -20.53 8.82
C ARG A 31 -12.38 -19.83 8.14
N ILE A 32 -12.25 -19.96 6.82
CA ILE A 32 -11.14 -19.38 6.05
C ILE A 32 -11.42 -17.90 5.79
N VAL A 33 -12.61 -17.57 5.30
CA VAL A 33 -12.99 -16.18 4.99
C VAL A 33 -13.00 -15.33 6.25
N GLY A 34 -13.56 -15.86 7.34
CA GLY A 34 -13.56 -15.20 8.65
C GLY A 34 -12.16 -15.02 9.22
N ALA A 35 -11.29 -16.04 9.11
CA ALA A 35 -9.89 -15.91 9.54
C ALA A 35 -9.12 -14.88 8.69
N ALA A 36 -9.31 -14.87 7.37
CA ALA A 36 -8.68 -13.89 6.49
C ALA A 36 -9.13 -12.46 6.81
N PHE A 37 -10.44 -12.25 7.00
CA PHE A 37 -10.98 -10.96 7.39
C PHE A 37 -10.49 -10.53 8.78
N ALA A 38 -10.49 -11.43 9.76
CA ALA A 38 -10.01 -11.14 11.11
C ALA A 38 -8.52 -10.81 11.12
N LEU A 39 -7.70 -11.50 10.31
CA LEU A 39 -6.29 -11.19 10.15
C LEU A 39 -6.09 -9.80 9.55
N GLN A 40 -6.84 -9.47 8.48
CA GLN A 40 -6.77 -8.16 7.83
C GLN A 40 -7.17 -7.03 8.80
N ALA A 41 -8.29 -7.19 9.51
CA ALA A 41 -8.74 -6.24 10.53
C ALA A 41 -7.74 -6.14 11.70
N GLY A 42 -7.19 -7.28 12.13
CA GLY A 42 -6.20 -7.35 13.20
C GLY A 42 -4.92 -6.60 12.85
N ILE A 43 -4.40 -6.77 11.63
CA ILE A 43 -3.24 -6.01 11.14
C ILE A 43 -3.57 -4.52 11.07
N ALA A 44 -4.74 -4.14 10.55
CA ALA A 44 -5.14 -2.74 10.48
C ALA A 44 -5.20 -2.09 11.88
N VAL A 45 -5.77 -2.79 12.87
CA VAL A 45 -5.79 -2.30 14.26
C VAL A 45 -4.38 -2.23 14.84
N LEU A 46 -3.56 -3.26 14.64
CA LEU A 46 -2.19 -3.29 15.13
C LEU A 46 -1.39 -2.11 14.57
N VAL A 47 -1.45 -1.88 13.27
CA VAL A 47 -0.60 -0.90 12.59
C VAL A 47 -1.14 0.53 12.66
N LEU A 48 -2.47 0.71 12.60
CA LEU A 48 -3.11 2.04 12.53
C LEU A 48 -3.66 2.53 13.86
N TYR A 49 -3.93 1.66 14.83
CA TYR A 49 -4.49 2.04 16.13
C TYR A 49 -3.46 1.96 17.26
N SER A 50 -2.70 0.86 17.34
CA SER A 50 -1.69 0.68 18.41
C SER A 50 -0.53 1.67 18.30
N SER A 51 -0.08 2.19 19.44
CA SER A 51 1.09 3.08 19.52
C SER A 51 2.36 2.38 19.04
N PHE A 52 2.58 1.13 19.46
CA PHE A 52 3.72 0.33 19.02
C PHE A 52 3.71 0.10 17.51
N GLY A 53 2.56 -0.28 16.94
CA GLY A 53 2.45 -0.53 15.50
C GLY A 53 2.66 0.72 14.65
N LYS A 54 2.21 1.89 15.12
CA LYS A 54 2.50 3.18 14.46
C LYS A 54 3.99 3.50 14.44
N VAL A 55 4.69 3.26 15.55
CA VAL A 55 6.14 3.49 15.61
C VAL A 55 6.86 2.55 14.65
N VAL A 56 6.58 1.25 14.71
CA VAL A 56 7.20 0.25 13.81
C VAL A 56 6.91 0.58 12.34
N LEU A 57 5.65 0.90 11.99
CA LEU A 57 5.31 1.30 10.63
C LEU A 57 6.04 2.60 10.22
N GLY A 58 6.18 3.56 11.13
CA GLY A 58 6.92 4.79 10.92
C GLY A 58 8.39 4.53 10.59
N GLU A 59 9.07 3.68 11.37
CA GLU A 59 10.46 3.28 11.13
C GLU A 59 10.61 2.55 9.79
N MET A 60 9.70 1.61 9.48
CA MET A 60 9.69 0.93 8.19
C MET A 60 9.48 1.91 7.02
N SER A 61 8.56 2.87 7.19
CA SER A 61 8.30 3.91 6.20
C SER A 61 9.50 4.83 6.02
N GLY A 62 10.22 5.16 7.10
CA GLY A 62 11.48 5.89 7.05
C GLY A 62 12.57 5.11 6.30
N GLY A 63 12.66 3.80 6.51
CA GLY A 63 13.54 2.93 5.74
C GLY A 63 13.24 2.94 4.24
N VAL A 64 11.96 2.83 3.85
CA VAL A 64 11.54 2.93 2.45
C VAL A 64 11.81 4.33 1.88
N ALA A 65 11.62 5.39 2.67
CA ALA A 65 11.94 6.75 2.25
C ALA A 65 13.44 6.94 1.99
N ASN A 66 14.30 6.33 2.80
CA ASN A 66 15.75 6.33 2.57
C ASN A 66 16.11 5.60 1.27
N LEU A 67 15.50 4.44 1.00
CA LEU A 67 15.68 3.70 -0.26
C LEU A 67 15.24 4.54 -1.47
N LEU A 68 14.11 5.24 -1.35
CA LEU A 68 13.67 6.18 -2.38
C LEU A 68 14.67 7.31 -2.61
N GLY A 69 15.28 7.83 -1.54
CA GLY A 69 16.36 8.82 -1.61
C GLY A 69 17.60 8.29 -2.36
N TYR A 70 18.00 7.03 -2.13
CA TYR A 70 19.10 6.41 -2.88
C TYR A 70 18.76 6.24 -4.37
N SER A 71 17.53 5.84 -4.68
CA SER A 71 17.04 5.76 -6.06
C SER A 71 17.06 7.12 -6.76
N GLN A 72 16.67 8.19 -6.04
CA GLN A 72 16.69 9.55 -6.56
C GLN A 72 18.12 10.00 -6.88
N LYS A 73 19.13 9.63 -6.06
CA LYS A 73 20.54 9.88 -6.38
C LYS A 73 21.01 9.16 -7.64
N GLY A 74 20.57 7.91 -7.85
CA GLY A 74 20.82 7.20 -9.11
C GLY A 74 20.18 7.87 -10.32
N THR A 75 18.97 8.42 -10.14
CA THR A 75 18.25 9.17 -11.19
C THR A 75 18.95 10.48 -11.54
N GLU A 76 19.40 11.23 -10.52
CA GLU A 76 20.21 12.45 -10.70
C GLU A 76 21.52 12.14 -11.44
N PHE A 77 22.16 10.99 -11.15
CA PHE A 77 23.36 10.53 -11.86
C PHE A 77 23.09 10.22 -13.34
N LEU A 78 21.98 9.54 -13.65
CA LEU A 78 21.64 9.15 -15.02
C LEU A 78 21.14 10.31 -15.88
N PHE A 79 20.31 11.21 -15.33
CA PHE A 79 19.61 12.25 -16.08
C PHE A 79 20.13 13.67 -15.83
N GLY A 80 21.04 13.86 -14.85
CA GLY A 80 21.66 15.16 -14.56
C GLY A 80 20.63 16.28 -14.38
N LYS A 81 20.78 17.36 -15.15
CA LYS A 81 19.87 18.51 -15.09
C LYS A 81 18.44 18.21 -15.59
N MET A 82 18.22 17.14 -16.34
CA MET A 82 16.86 16.76 -16.75
C MET A 82 16.03 16.19 -15.61
N ALA A 83 16.67 15.74 -14.52
CA ALA A 83 15.99 15.34 -13.30
C ALA A 83 15.60 16.53 -12.40
N THR A 84 15.98 17.79 -12.73
CA THR A 84 15.53 18.94 -11.94
C THR A 84 14.05 19.24 -12.21
N PRO A 85 13.29 19.67 -11.18
CA PRO A 85 11.86 19.95 -11.32
C PRO A 85 11.51 20.97 -12.42
N GLU A 86 12.45 21.85 -12.77
CA GLU A 86 12.28 22.96 -13.71
C GLU A 86 12.31 22.54 -15.18
N ILE A 87 12.90 21.37 -15.49
CA ILE A 87 13.13 20.93 -16.88
C ILE A 87 12.35 19.65 -17.17
N GLY A 88 12.52 18.61 -16.35
CA GLY A 88 11.97 17.28 -16.62
C GLY A 88 11.75 16.42 -15.37
N GLY A 89 12.17 16.87 -14.19
CA GLY A 89 11.99 16.15 -12.92
C GLY A 89 10.55 16.02 -12.46
N GLN A 90 9.63 16.81 -13.03
CA GLN A 90 8.18 16.60 -12.85
C GLN A 90 7.58 15.63 -13.89
N SER A 91 8.35 15.23 -14.91
CA SER A 91 7.92 14.22 -15.86
C SER A 91 7.85 12.88 -15.17
N PHE A 92 6.70 12.22 -15.30
CA PHE A 92 6.49 10.87 -14.77
C PHE A 92 7.59 9.89 -15.24
N ALA A 93 8.06 10.04 -16.48
CA ALA A 93 9.08 9.16 -17.04
C ALA A 93 10.42 9.24 -16.29
N ILE A 94 10.79 10.43 -15.79
CA ILE A 94 12.05 10.65 -15.07
C ILE A 94 11.86 10.46 -13.56
N ALA A 95 10.70 10.82 -13.02
CA ALA A 95 10.43 10.73 -11.59
C ALA A 95 10.06 9.32 -11.11
N ALA A 96 9.33 8.55 -11.91
CA ALA A 96 8.72 7.28 -11.46
C ALA A 96 9.44 6.03 -12.01
N LEU A 97 9.81 6.01 -13.30
CA LEU A 97 10.37 4.80 -13.92
C LEU A 97 11.71 4.36 -13.30
N PRO A 98 12.67 5.27 -13.01
CA PRO A 98 13.93 4.87 -12.39
C PRO A 98 13.76 4.28 -10.98
N VAL A 99 12.76 4.76 -10.22
CA VAL A 99 12.40 4.20 -8.92
C VAL A 99 11.95 2.75 -9.05
N ILE A 100 11.13 2.44 -10.05
CA ILE A 100 10.69 1.07 -10.33
C ILE A 100 11.89 0.17 -10.65
N ILE A 101 12.81 0.63 -11.52
CA ILE A 101 14.01 -0.14 -11.89
C ILE A 101 14.90 -0.41 -10.67
N PHE A 102 15.11 0.59 -9.83
CA PHE A 102 15.89 0.45 -8.59
C PHE A 102 15.30 -0.62 -7.67
N PHE A 103 14.00 -0.52 -7.35
CA PHE A 103 13.34 -1.51 -6.49
C PHE A 103 13.28 -2.90 -7.12
N ALA A 104 13.09 -3.01 -8.44
CA ALA A 104 13.13 -4.29 -9.15
C ALA A 104 14.51 -4.95 -9.15
N SER A 105 15.60 -4.17 -9.04
CA SER A 105 16.96 -4.70 -8.91
C SER A 105 17.36 -5.04 -7.47
N LEU A 106 16.65 -4.48 -6.48
CA LEU A 106 16.92 -4.64 -5.06
C LEU A 106 16.22 -5.88 -4.46
N VAL A 107 15.01 -6.19 -4.93
CA VAL A 107 14.17 -7.32 -4.48
C VAL A 107 14.50 -8.58 -5.27
#